data_AF-A0A7S1VDM3-F1
#
_entry.id   AF-A0A7S1VDM3-F1
#
_cell.length_a   1.000
_cell.length_b   1.000
_cell.length_c   1.000
_cell.angle_alpha   90.00
_cell.angle_beta   90.00
_cell.angle_gamma   90.00
#
_symmetry.space_group_name_H-M   'P 1'
#
loop_
_entity.id
_entity.type
_entity.pdbx_description
1 polymer ?
#
loop_
_entity_poly.entity_id
_entity_poly.type
_entity_poly.pdbx_seq_one_letter_code
_entity_poly.pdbx_strand_id
1 'polypeptide(L)'
;FAYYPYGDQEVRAEVEPAVSRASSTTCTETKTCPAPMYFLDDVYLGKYSNIPGIKAATTEEEDFGLDAYEPRFMQPLHIWKAEGEFSVKLRFDTADYTKDLFYFCQIHEFMGGRIKITRDGAPHSWIDNPSLGYEYDQPSEFDTECGTYGLANFQLPNSNCPDRFVCDKEDAPEGYRKFAQCIDAIDCHMISGMTTGSSAMSEDALFVHQMIPHHQNAVNMAKALLKTEKLECDDIRDQSNPECVLTELLYEIINNQNHQIQTMYDYLDAKRFPYEDDCVVEVETVP
;
A
#
# COMPACT_ATOMS: atom_id res chain seq x y z
N PHE A 1 7.78 -12.29 -1.96
CA PHE A 1 9.14 -11.96 -1.46
C PHE A 1 10.05 -11.88 -2.67
N ALA A 2 11.03 -10.98 -2.72
CA ALA A 2 11.88 -10.82 -3.89
C ALA A 2 13.32 -10.43 -3.58
N TYR A 3 14.17 -10.61 -4.59
CA TYR A 3 15.57 -10.19 -4.58
C TYR A 3 15.79 -8.71 -4.94
N TYR A 4 14.76 -8.04 -5.47
CA TYR A 4 14.78 -6.64 -5.93
C TYR A 4 13.50 -5.91 -5.47
N PRO A 5 13.52 -4.57 -5.37
CA PRO A 5 12.33 -3.79 -5.03
C PRO A 5 11.29 -3.80 -6.16
N TYR A 6 10.12 -3.25 -5.85
CA TYR A 6 9.05 -3.00 -6.80
C TYR A 6 9.52 -2.14 -8.00
N GLY A 7 9.05 -2.45 -9.23
CA GLY A 7 9.25 -1.59 -10.43
C GLY A 7 10.37 -1.96 -11.41
N ASP A 8 11.18 -3.00 -11.17
CA ASP A 8 12.20 -3.45 -12.14
C ASP A 8 11.61 -4.46 -13.15
N GLN A 9 11.64 -4.12 -14.44
CA GLN A 9 11.01 -4.88 -15.54
C GLN A 9 11.76 -6.18 -15.91
N GLU A 10 12.94 -6.46 -15.34
CA GLU A 10 13.51 -7.80 -15.38
C GLU A 10 12.77 -8.72 -14.42
N VAL A 11 11.56 -9.14 -14.81
CA VAL A 11 10.70 -10.18 -14.18
C VAL A 11 11.07 -10.45 -12.72
N ARG A 12 10.36 -9.77 -11.81
CA ARG A 12 9.93 -10.29 -10.50
C ARG A 12 10.74 -11.51 -10.06
N ALA A 13 12.03 -11.34 -9.79
CA ALA A 13 12.84 -12.45 -9.34
C ALA A 13 12.46 -12.66 -7.88
N GLU A 14 11.36 -13.37 -7.72
CA GLU A 14 10.81 -13.72 -6.45
C GLU A 14 11.73 -14.75 -5.79
N VAL A 15 11.69 -14.75 -4.47
CA VAL A 15 12.41 -15.74 -3.68
C VAL A 15 11.61 -17.03 -3.80
N GLU A 16 11.95 -17.84 -4.79
CA GLU A 16 11.20 -19.04 -5.19
C GLU A 16 12.10 -20.28 -5.28
N PRO A 17 11.53 -21.50 -5.22
CA PRO A 17 12.30 -22.75 -5.20
C PRO A 17 13.25 -22.92 -6.40
N ALA A 18 12.90 -22.37 -7.56
CA ALA A 18 13.69 -22.44 -8.79
C ALA A 18 14.55 -21.19 -9.06
N VAL A 19 14.56 -20.17 -8.19
CA VAL A 19 15.22 -18.88 -8.46
C VAL A 19 16.37 -18.62 -7.49
N SER A 20 17.60 -18.59 -8.02
CA SER A 20 18.80 -18.22 -7.28
C SER A 20 19.40 -16.91 -7.78
N ARG A 21 19.89 -16.08 -6.86
CA ARG A 21 20.78 -14.95 -7.14
C ARG A 21 22.16 -15.12 -6.49
N ALA A 22 22.45 -16.33 -6.03
CA ALA A 22 23.76 -16.74 -5.55
C ALA A 22 24.72 -16.99 -6.72
N SER A 23 26.01 -17.13 -6.43
CA SER A 23 27.00 -17.60 -7.40
C SER A 23 26.76 -19.06 -7.81
N SER A 24 26.22 -19.89 -6.90
CA SER A 24 25.79 -21.25 -7.19
C SER A 24 24.31 -21.30 -7.59
N THR A 25 24.02 -21.89 -8.75
CA THR A 25 22.65 -22.08 -9.27
C THR A 25 22.20 -23.54 -9.24
N THR A 26 22.91 -24.44 -8.56
CA THR A 26 22.53 -25.87 -8.49
C THR A 26 21.15 -26.09 -7.86
N CYS A 27 20.75 -25.18 -6.96
CA CYS A 27 19.43 -25.22 -6.36
C CYS A 27 18.32 -24.92 -7.36
N THR A 28 18.61 -24.17 -8.44
CA THR A 28 17.64 -23.81 -9.48
C THR A 28 17.24 -25.05 -10.28
N GLU A 29 18.22 -25.89 -10.64
CA GLU A 29 17.96 -27.13 -11.39
C GLU A 29 17.14 -28.14 -10.59
N THR A 30 17.35 -28.19 -9.28
CA THR A 30 16.70 -29.15 -8.37
C THR A 30 15.49 -28.60 -7.64
N LYS A 31 15.15 -27.33 -7.89
CA LYS A 31 14.08 -26.58 -7.22
C LYS A 31 14.18 -26.59 -5.69
N THR A 32 15.40 -26.39 -5.20
CA THR A 32 15.75 -26.43 -3.77
C THR A 32 16.23 -25.08 -3.25
N CYS A 33 16.15 -24.01 -4.06
CA CYS A 33 16.57 -22.67 -3.62
C CYS A 33 15.71 -22.20 -2.46
N PRO A 34 16.21 -21.33 -1.57
CA PRO A 34 15.41 -20.75 -0.50
C PRO A 34 14.13 -20.10 -1.02
N ALA A 35 13.00 -20.47 -0.43
CA ALA A 35 11.68 -19.90 -0.70
C ALA A 35 10.90 -19.72 0.62
N PRO A 36 10.02 -18.70 0.72
CA PRO A 36 9.12 -18.55 1.86
C PRO A 36 8.13 -19.71 1.88
N MET A 37 7.85 -20.26 3.06
CA MET A 37 6.80 -21.24 3.29
C MET A 37 5.64 -20.56 4.00
N TYR A 38 4.42 -20.71 3.48
CA TYR A 38 3.22 -20.01 3.97
C TYR A 38 2.34 -20.91 4.85
N PHE A 39 1.84 -20.36 5.96
CA PHE A 39 1.11 -21.10 7.00
C PHE A 39 -0.18 -20.38 7.40
N LEU A 40 -1.17 -21.18 7.80
CA LEU A 40 -2.37 -20.75 8.50
C LEU A 40 -2.54 -21.61 9.75
N ASP A 41 -2.63 -21.00 10.94
CA ASP A 41 -2.68 -21.69 12.23
C ASP A 41 -1.55 -22.73 12.39
N ASP A 42 -0.32 -22.33 12.04
CA ASP A 42 0.87 -23.19 11.98
C ASP A 42 0.76 -24.40 11.03
N VAL A 43 -0.32 -24.52 10.25
CA VAL A 43 -0.47 -25.53 9.20
C VAL A 43 0.18 -25.03 7.92
N TYR A 44 1.18 -25.77 7.45
CA TYR A 44 1.85 -25.46 6.18
C TYR A 44 0.91 -25.69 5.00
N LEU A 45 0.76 -24.68 4.13
CA LEU A 45 -0.17 -24.69 3.01
C LEU A 45 0.41 -25.29 1.72
N GLY A 46 1.73 -25.46 1.64
CA GLY A 46 2.41 -25.91 0.42
C GLY A 46 2.97 -27.33 0.50
N LYS A 47 3.78 -27.66 -0.50
CA LYS A 47 4.50 -28.94 -0.62
C LYS A 47 6.01 -28.82 -0.48
N TYR A 48 6.62 -27.80 -1.07
CA TYR A 48 8.04 -27.48 -1.03
C TYR A 48 8.54 -27.41 0.42
N SER A 49 9.79 -27.78 0.69
CA SER A 49 10.41 -27.51 1.99
C SER A 49 11.93 -27.49 1.87
N ASN A 50 12.54 -26.49 2.49
CA ASN A 50 13.96 -26.49 2.84
C ASN A 50 14.19 -26.35 4.37
N ILE A 51 13.12 -26.28 5.17
CA ILE A 51 13.18 -26.03 6.61
C ILE A 51 13.10 -27.36 7.40
N PRO A 52 14.20 -27.82 8.02
CA PRO A 52 14.20 -29.03 8.84
C PRO A 52 13.28 -28.84 10.04
N GLY A 53 12.52 -29.88 10.37
CA GLY A 53 11.56 -29.84 11.48
C GLY A 53 10.15 -29.39 11.10
N ILE A 54 9.97 -28.72 9.95
CA ILE A 54 8.64 -28.44 9.39
C ILE A 54 8.20 -29.60 8.50
N LYS A 55 9.01 -29.90 7.48
CA LYS A 55 8.76 -30.98 6.52
C LYS A 55 10.08 -31.46 5.93
N ALA A 56 10.15 -32.73 5.56
CA ALA A 56 11.33 -33.28 4.86
C ALA A 56 11.66 -32.44 3.63
N ALA A 57 12.96 -32.22 3.40
CA ALA A 57 13.43 -31.42 2.27
C ALA A 57 12.95 -32.04 0.95
N THR A 58 12.50 -31.19 0.03
CA THR A 58 11.96 -31.61 -1.26
C THR A 58 12.93 -31.33 -2.40
N THR A 59 12.75 -32.02 -3.52
CA THR A 59 13.42 -31.75 -4.81
C THR A 59 12.34 -31.74 -5.89
N GLU A 60 12.52 -30.94 -6.94
CA GLU A 60 11.55 -30.82 -8.04
C GLU A 60 10.14 -30.37 -7.60
N GLU A 61 10.05 -29.56 -6.54
CA GLU A 61 8.77 -29.07 -5.99
C GLU A 61 8.75 -27.54 -5.94
N GLU A 62 7.66 -26.95 -6.43
CA GLU A 62 7.48 -25.49 -6.57
C GLU A 62 6.32 -24.95 -5.76
N ASP A 63 5.44 -25.79 -5.24
CA ASP A 63 4.32 -25.35 -4.41
C ASP A 63 4.83 -25.00 -3.01
N PHE A 64 5.16 -23.74 -2.77
CA PHE A 64 5.57 -23.23 -1.46
C PHE A 64 4.41 -22.64 -0.63
N GLY A 65 3.17 -22.83 -1.09
CA GLY A 65 1.94 -22.47 -0.38
C GLY A 65 1.39 -21.06 -0.66
N LEU A 66 2.04 -20.26 -1.52
CA LEU A 66 1.59 -18.90 -1.83
C LEU A 66 0.21 -18.88 -2.51
N ASP A 67 -0.03 -19.75 -3.50
CA ASP A 67 -1.29 -19.82 -4.24
C ASP A 67 -2.51 -20.14 -3.35
N ALA A 68 -2.27 -20.82 -2.21
CA ALA A 68 -3.31 -21.10 -1.21
C ALA A 68 -3.45 -19.99 -0.16
N TYR A 69 -2.47 -19.10 -0.05
CA TYR A 69 -2.35 -18.06 0.96
C TYR A 69 -2.85 -16.71 0.43
N GLU A 70 -2.37 -16.28 -0.74
CA GLU A 70 -2.64 -14.96 -1.32
C GLU A 70 -4.13 -14.68 -1.56
N PRO A 71 -4.94 -15.59 -2.15
CA PRO A 71 -6.35 -15.30 -2.44
C PRO A 71 -7.21 -14.99 -1.20
N ARG A 72 -6.74 -15.34 0.00
CA ARG A 72 -7.43 -15.06 1.28
C ARG A 72 -7.43 -13.57 1.61
N PHE A 73 -6.40 -12.84 1.19
CA PHE A 73 -6.30 -11.38 1.40
C PHE A 73 -7.14 -10.58 0.40
N MET A 74 -7.81 -11.25 -0.54
CA MET A 74 -8.81 -10.65 -1.43
C MET A 74 -10.22 -10.65 -0.80
N GLN A 75 -10.38 -11.27 0.38
CA GLN A 75 -11.63 -11.23 1.15
C GLN A 75 -11.67 -10.00 2.07
N PRO A 76 -12.87 -9.55 2.49
CA PRO A 76 -13.02 -8.49 3.47
C PRO A 76 -12.21 -8.74 4.76
N LEU A 77 -11.85 -7.66 5.45
CA LEU A 77 -10.94 -7.68 6.60
C LEU A 77 -11.40 -8.63 7.70
N HIS A 78 -12.69 -8.62 8.02
CA HIS A 78 -13.29 -9.49 9.02
C HIS A 78 -13.24 -10.97 8.65
N ILE A 79 -13.30 -11.31 7.36
CA ILE A 79 -13.27 -12.70 6.87
C ILE A 79 -11.89 -13.28 7.11
N TRP A 80 -10.83 -12.66 6.59
CA TRP A 80 -9.50 -13.22 6.78
C TRP A 80 -9.05 -13.15 8.25
N LYS A 81 -9.44 -12.13 9.01
CA LYS A 81 -9.23 -12.11 10.48
C LYS A 81 -9.92 -13.26 11.21
N ALA A 82 -10.99 -13.82 10.67
CA ALA A 82 -11.68 -14.97 11.23
C ALA A 82 -11.02 -16.31 10.84
N GLU A 83 -10.11 -16.34 9.85
CA GLU A 83 -9.51 -17.57 9.35
C GLU A 83 -8.42 -18.15 10.26
N GLY A 84 -7.70 -17.31 11.02
CA GLY A 84 -6.66 -17.75 11.93
C GLY A 84 -5.40 -16.89 11.90
N GLU A 85 -4.31 -17.44 12.42
CA GLU A 85 -3.00 -16.80 12.42
C GLU A 85 -2.24 -17.11 11.13
N PHE A 86 -2.01 -16.07 10.33
CA PHE A 86 -1.21 -16.15 9.13
C PHE A 86 0.27 -15.97 9.49
N SER A 87 1.13 -16.88 9.02
CA SER A 87 2.58 -16.73 9.19
C SER A 87 3.37 -17.20 7.98
N VAL A 88 4.57 -16.63 7.83
CA VAL A 88 5.52 -17.00 6.78
C VAL A 88 6.84 -17.35 7.43
N LYS A 89 7.42 -18.49 7.07
CA LYS A 89 8.71 -18.95 7.58
C LYS A 89 9.68 -19.05 6.41
N LEU A 90 10.84 -18.43 6.53
CA LEU A 90 11.88 -18.43 5.51
C LEU A 90 13.19 -18.91 6.13
N ARG A 91 13.73 -20.02 5.62
CA ARG A 91 15.13 -20.38 5.83
C ARG A 91 15.91 -19.93 4.61
N PHE A 92 16.80 -18.96 4.81
CA PHE A 92 17.65 -18.41 3.77
C PHE A 92 19.11 -18.75 4.06
N ASP A 93 19.60 -19.85 3.48
CA ASP A 93 20.93 -20.42 3.74
C ASP A 93 21.88 -20.34 2.54
N THR A 94 21.78 -19.22 1.81
CA THR A 94 22.67 -18.88 0.71
C THR A 94 23.89 -18.11 1.20
N ALA A 95 24.99 -18.82 1.49
CA ALA A 95 26.16 -18.28 2.20
C ALA A 95 26.90 -17.12 1.48
N ASP A 96 26.79 -17.04 0.16
CA ASP A 96 27.44 -16.07 -0.71
C ASP A 96 26.50 -14.95 -1.17
N TYR A 97 25.21 -15.00 -0.79
CA TYR A 97 24.29 -13.90 -1.04
C TYR A 97 24.48 -12.81 0.01
N THR A 98 24.81 -11.60 -0.45
CA THR A 98 25.19 -10.48 0.42
C THR A 98 24.26 -9.28 0.33
N LYS A 99 23.18 -9.39 -0.44
CA LYS A 99 22.21 -8.32 -0.69
C LYS A 99 21.02 -8.43 0.27
N ASP A 100 20.13 -7.45 0.21
CA ASP A 100 18.88 -7.43 0.95
C ASP A 100 17.75 -8.13 0.16
N LEU A 101 16.74 -8.61 0.89
CA LEU A 101 15.50 -9.10 0.31
C LEU A 101 14.39 -8.06 0.46
N PHE A 102 13.27 -8.29 -0.21
CA PHE A 102 12.09 -7.43 -0.13
C PHE A 102 10.82 -8.25 0.04
N TYR A 103 9.82 -7.66 0.68
CA TYR A 103 8.42 -8.10 0.61
C TYR A 103 7.59 -6.93 0.09
N PHE A 104 6.53 -7.22 -0.67
CA PHE A 104 5.65 -6.20 -1.23
C PHE A 104 4.28 -6.79 -1.52
N CYS A 105 3.30 -5.91 -1.67
CA CYS A 105 2.00 -6.23 -2.24
C CYS A 105 2.12 -6.30 -3.77
N GLN A 106 1.53 -7.31 -4.39
CA GLN A 106 1.49 -7.40 -5.86
C GLN A 106 0.42 -6.48 -6.49
N ILE A 107 -0.49 -5.93 -5.69
CA ILE A 107 -1.67 -5.17 -6.12
C ILE A 107 -1.51 -3.67 -5.81
N HIS A 108 -0.81 -3.35 -4.72
CA HIS A 108 -0.56 -1.98 -4.27
C HIS A 108 0.91 -1.62 -4.50
N GLU A 109 1.18 -0.80 -5.51
CA GLU A 109 2.51 -0.22 -5.75
C GLU A 109 3.00 0.52 -4.51
N PHE A 110 4.32 0.54 -4.31
CA PHE A 110 5.01 1.18 -3.17
C PHE A 110 4.64 0.60 -1.78
N MET A 111 3.74 -0.38 -1.69
CA MET A 111 3.45 -1.12 -0.47
C MET A 111 4.43 -2.28 -0.33
N GLY A 112 5.58 -2.01 0.28
CA GLY A 112 6.58 -3.04 0.55
C GLY A 112 7.61 -2.63 1.59
N GLY A 113 8.58 -3.49 1.85
CA GLY A 113 9.64 -3.25 2.80
C GLY A 113 10.90 -4.05 2.51
N ARG A 114 12.01 -3.55 3.05
CA ARG A 114 13.35 -4.16 2.95
C ARG A 114 13.58 -5.13 4.11
N ILE A 115 14.12 -6.29 3.81
CA ILE A 115 14.55 -7.31 4.76
C ILE A 115 16.07 -7.37 4.77
N LYS A 116 16.67 -7.00 5.91
CA LYS A 116 18.11 -7.17 6.15
C LYS A 116 18.42 -8.59 6.61
N ILE A 117 19.27 -9.30 5.86
CA ILE A 117 19.77 -10.60 6.29
C ILE A 117 20.79 -10.39 7.41
N THR A 118 20.60 -11.08 8.53
CA THR A 118 21.51 -11.04 9.68
C THR A 118 22.34 -12.31 9.80
N ARG A 119 23.53 -12.19 10.38
CA ARG A 119 24.36 -13.32 10.85
C ARG A 119 24.77 -13.02 12.28
N ASP A 120 24.51 -13.98 13.18
CA ASP A 120 24.80 -13.85 14.61
C ASP A 120 24.20 -12.57 15.24
N GLY A 121 23.00 -12.18 14.78
CA GLY A 121 22.26 -11.01 15.29
C GLY A 121 22.69 -9.66 14.70
N ALA A 122 23.71 -9.60 13.84
CA ALA A 122 24.13 -8.38 13.15
C ALA A 122 23.76 -8.44 11.66
N PRO A 123 23.33 -7.33 11.02
CA PRO A 123 23.17 -7.27 9.58
C PRO A 123 24.45 -7.70 8.87
N HIS A 124 24.31 -8.60 7.89
CA HIS A 124 25.42 -9.03 7.07
C HIS A 124 25.98 -7.88 6.22
N SER A 125 25.09 -6.97 5.78
CA SER A 125 25.43 -5.69 5.15
C SER A 125 24.60 -4.57 5.76
N TRP A 126 25.26 -3.46 6.10
CA TRP A 126 24.61 -2.21 6.50
C TRP A 126 24.22 -1.34 5.31
N ILE A 127 24.75 -1.64 4.12
CA ILE A 127 24.43 -0.91 2.90
C ILE A 127 23.08 -1.41 2.39
N ASP A 128 22.19 -0.47 2.07
CA ASP A 128 20.92 -0.72 1.38
C ASP A 128 21.19 -1.07 -0.08
N ASN A 129 21.16 -2.38 -0.37
CA ASN A 129 21.49 -2.89 -1.69
C ASN A 129 20.66 -4.15 -2.01
N PRO A 130 19.86 -4.14 -3.09
CA PRO A 130 19.62 -3.06 -4.05
C PRO A 130 19.00 -1.79 -3.44
N SER A 131 19.18 -0.62 -4.09
CA SER A 131 18.40 0.58 -3.75
C SER A 131 16.91 0.32 -3.97
N LEU A 132 16.02 0.96 -3.21
CA LEU A 132 14.57 0.85 -3.42
C LEU A 132 14.13 1.49 -4.75
N GLY A 133 14.89 2.46 -5.26
CA GLY A 133 14.56 3.19 -6.50
C GLY A 133 13.54 4.31 -6.32
N TYR A 134 12.92 4.42 -5.15
CA TYR A 134 12.01 5.50 -4.76
C TYR A 134 12.22 5.87 -3.28
N GLU A 135 11.74 7.04 -2.89
CA GLU A 135 11.69 7.49 -1.51
C GLU A 135 10.23 7.43 -1.04
N TYR A 136 10.02 7.03 0.22
CA TYR A 136 8.69 7.07 0.82
C TYR A 136 8.31 8.51 1.13
N ASP A 137 7.09 8.88 0.80
CA ASP A 137 6.51 10.16 1.20
C ASP A 137 6.61 10.35 2.71
N GLN A 138 7.13 11.51 3.10
CA GLN A 138 7.15 11.94 4.49
C GLN A 138 5.97 12.87 4.73
N PRO A 139 5.08 12.56 5.68
CA PRO A 139 3.96 13.44 5.97
C PRO A 139 4.50 14.75 6.55
N SER A 140 3.90 15.86 6.13
CA SER A 140 4.13 17.15 6.79
C SER A 140 3.64 17.12 8.25
N GLU A 141 3.91 18.18 9.02
CA GLU A 141 3.34 18.32 10.38
C GLU A 141 1.80 18.29 10.34
N PHE A 142 1.20 19.01 9.39
CA PHE A 142 -0.24 19.03 9.19
C PHE A 142 -0.79 17.64 8.82
N ASP A 143 -0.14 16.97 7.87
CA ASP A 143 -0.53 15.63 7.45
C ASP A 143 -0.38 14.59 8.58
N THR A 144 0.62 14.74 9.45
CA THR A 144 0.82 13.88 10.61
C THR A 144 -0.31 14.04 11.63
N GLU A 145 -0.78 15.28 11.85
CA GLU A 145 -1.93 15.57 12.69
C GLU A 145 -3.21 14.96 12.09
N CYS A 146 -3.44 15.16 10.79
CA CYS A 146 -4.62 14.66 10.08
C CYS A 146 -4.58 13.16 9.74
N GLY A 147 -3.42 12.50 9.80
CA GLY A 147 -3.25 11.13 9.32
C GLY A 147 -3.27 10.99 7.80
N THR A 148 -2.97 12.06 7.06
CA THR A 148 -3.09 12.17 5.60
C THR A 148 -1.71 12.24 4.92
N TYR A 149 -1.67 12.51 3.61
CA TYR A 149 -0.46 12.93 2.89
C TYR A 149 -0.83 14.01 1.87
N GLY A 150 0.10 14.92 1.60
CA GLY A 150 0.02 15.88 0.50
C GLY A 150 -0.93 17.07 0.72
N LEU A 151 -1.41 17.30 1.95
CA LEU A 151 -2.44 18.32 2.19
C LEU A 151 -1.91 19.65 2.69
N ALA A 152 -0.64 19.74 3.08
CA ALA A 152 -0.07 20.96 3.66
C ALA A 152 -0.33 22.23 2.84
N ASN A 153 -0.27 22.14 1.50
CA ASN A 153 -0.47 23.26 0.59
C ASN A 153 -1.95 23.61 0.34
N PHE A 154 -2.88 22.81 0.84
CA PHE A 154 -4.32 22.94 0.61
C PHE A 154 -5.08 23.40 1.86
N GLN A 155 -4.37 23.77 2.93
CA GLN A 155 -4.96 24.42 4.08
C GLN A 155 -5.61 25.76 3.69
N LEU A 156 -6.75 26.06 4.30
CA LEU A 156 -7.45 27.33 4.09
C LEU A 156 -6.85 28.46 4.96
N PRO A 157 -6.83 29.71 4.47
CA PRO A 157 -7.33 30.16 3.16
C PRO A 157 -6.42 29.74 1.99
N ASN A 158 -7.02 29.34 0.87
CA ASN A 158 -6.33 28.97 -0.37
C ASN A 158 -7.07 29.60 -1.57
N SER A 159 -6.33 30.19 -2.53
CA SER A 159 -6.92 30.91 -3.68
C SER A 159 -7.69 30.04 -4.66
N ASN A 160 -7.42 28.73 -4.66
CA ASN A 160 -8.05 27.77 -5.55
C ASN A 160 -9.32 27.15 -4.94
N CYS A 161 -9.72 27.58 -3.75
CA CYS A 161 -10.74 26.93 -2.95
C CYS A 161 -11.69 27.98 -2.32
N PRO A 162 -12.94 27.59 -2.01
CA PRO A 162 -13.82 28.39 -1.15
C PRO A 162 -13.19 28.69 0.22
N ASP A 163 -13.74 29.67 0.93
CA ASP A 163 -13.28 30.06 2.27
C ASP A 163 -13.52 28.96 3.33
N ARG A 164 -14.43 28.03 3.07
CA ARG A 164 -14.72 26.86 3.91
C ARG A 164 -15.40 25.73 3.11
N PHE A 165 -15.24 24.49 3.58
CA PHE A 165 -16.05 23.34 3.18
C PHE A 165 -16.92 22.83 4.32
N VAL A 166 -16.42 22.91 5.55
CA VAL A 166 -17.16 22.55 6.76
C VAL A 166 -17.74 23.79 7.44
N CYS A 167 -19.07 23.92 7.41
CA CYS A 167 -19.82 24.99 8.09
C CYS A 167 -19.96 24.75 9.60
N ASP A 168 -20.25 25.83 10.34
CA ASP A 168 -20.68 25.83 11.75
C ASP A 168 -19.76 25.08 12.73
N LYS A 169 -18.45 25.10 12.47
CA LYS A 169 -17.44 24.38 13.28
C LYS A 169 -16.90 25.21 14.44
N GLU A 170 -17.13 26.52 14.49
CA GLU A 170 -16.49 27.46 15.41
C GLU A 170 -16.75 27.13 16.87
N ASP A 171 -17.98 26.68 17.18
CA ASP A 171 -18.42 26.34 18.54
C ASP A 171 -18.17 24.86 18.91
N ALA A 172 -17.58 24.07 18.00
CA ALA A 172 -17.37 22.65 18.23
C ALA A 172 -16.17 22.36 19.18
N PRO A 173 -16.15 21.19 19.85
CA PRO A 173 -15.00 20.77 20.64
C PRO A 173 -13.70 20.75 19.82
N GLU A 174 -12.55 21.02 20.47
CA GLU A 174 -11.26 21.16 19.77
C GLU A 174 -10.93 19.99 18.83
N GLY A 175 -11.14 18.75 19.26
CA GLY A 175 -10.87 17.58 18.42
C GLY A 175 -11.77 17.51 17.18
N TYR A 176 -13.02 17.99 17.25
CA TYR A 176 -13.88 18.09 16.08
C TYR A 176 -13.43 19.23 15.15
N ARG A 177 -13.05 20.38 15.72
CA ARG A 177 -12.53 21.52 14.93
C ARG A 177 -11.28 21.14 14.14
N LYS A 178 -10.36 20.39 14.75
CA LYS A 178 -9.16 19.86 14.10
C LYS A 178 -9.51 18.91 12.95
N PHE A 179 -10.41 17.96 13.21
CA PHE A 179 -10.91 17.07 12.15
C PHE A 179 -11.56 17.84 11.01
N ALA A 180 -12.40 18.84 11.31
CA ALA A 180 -13.02 19.70 10.30
C ALA A 180 -11.99 20.50 9.49
N GLN A 181 -10.91 20.98 10.11
CA GLN A 181 -9.78 21.61 9.40
C GLN A 181 -9.06 20.64 8.46
N CYS A 182 -8.91 19.37 8.86
CA CYS A 182 -8.41 18.33 7.96
C CYS A 182 -9.34 18.15 6.76
N ILE A 183 -10.67 18.05 6.98
CA ILE A 183 -11.65 17.93 5.89
C ILE A 183 -11.59 19.11 4.93
N ASP A 184 -11.47 20.35 5.43
CA ASP A 184 -11.32 21.51 4.55
C ASP A 184 -10.10 21.40 3.63
N ALA A 185 -8.96 20.94 4.14
CA ALA A 185 -7.76 20.76 3.33
C ALA A 185 -7.88 19.59 2.35
N ILE A 186 -8.55 18.51 2.76
CA ILE A 186 -8.85 17.34 1.91
C ILE A 186 -9.74 17.77 0.72
N ASP A 187 -10.77 18.57 0.97
CA ASP A 187 -11.70 19.04 -0.06
C ASP A 187 -11.10 20.13 -0.93
N CYS A 188 -10.24 20.99 -0.37
CA CYS A 188 -9.47 21.94 -1.16
C CYS A 188 -8.49 21.21 -2.11
N HIS A 189 -7.82 20.16 -1.65
CA HIS A 189 -6.99 19.31 -2.50
C HIS A 189 -7.80 18.67 -3.63
N MET A 190 -9.01 18.17 -3.34
CA MET A 190 -9.89 17.60 -4.36
C MET A 190 -10.31 18.62 -5.41
N ILE A 191 -10.82 19.78 -5.00
CA ILE A 191 -11.28 20.80 -5.95
C ILE A 191 -10.10 21.27 -6.80
N SER A 192 -8.96 21.57 -6.18
CA SER A 192 -7.78 22.03 -6.90
C SER A 192 -7.29 20.98 -7.89
N GLY A 193 -7.22 19.70 -7.51
CA GLY A 193 -6.77 18.62 -8.39
C GLY A 193 -7.78 18.23 -9.47
N MET A 194 -9.09 18.31 -9.18
CA MET A 194 -10.14 18.07 -10.18
C MET A 194 -10.34 19.24 -11.14
N THR A 195 -9.72 20.39 -10.86
CA THR A 195 -9.73 21.53 -11.77
C THR A 195 -8.67 21.31 -12.84
N THR A 196 -9.06 20.56 -13.87
CA THR A 196 -8.16 20.15 -14.95
C THR A 196 -8.44 20.92 -16.24
N GLY A 197 -7.41 21.07 -17.07
CA GLY A 197 -7.53 21.32 -18.49
C GLY A 197 -8.06 20.10 -19.24
N SER A 198 -7.91 20.16 -20.56
CA SER A 198 -8.24 19.06 -21.46
C SER A 198 -7.22 18.95 -22.60
N SER A 199 -5.94 19.18 -22.29
CA SER A 199 -4.84 19.27 -23.27
C SER A 199 -4.69 18.01 -24.12
N ALA A 200 -4.99 16.84 -23.55
CA ALA A 200 -5.00 15.55 -24.25
C ALA A 200 -6.18 15.38 -25.23
N MET A 201 -7.23 16.22 -25.15
CA MET A 201 -8.44 16.17 -25.98
C MET A 201 -9.05 14.75 -26.06
N SER A 202 -9.08 14.07 -24.92
CA SER A 202 -9.60 12.70 -24.77
C SER A 202 -10.53 12.64 -23.58
N GLU A 203 -11.72 12.06 -23.77
CA GLU A 203 -12.69 11.87 -22.69
C GLU A 203 -12.12 10.96 -21.58
N ASP A 204 -11.37 9.92 -21.98
CA ASP A 204 -10.74 8.99 -21.04
C ASP A 204 -9.68 9.70 -20.19
N ALA A 205 -8.82 10.53 -20.82
CA ALA A 205 -7.80 11.28 -20.10
C ALA A 205 -8.45 12.25 -19.11
N LEU A 206 -9.46 13.01 -19.56
CA LEU A 206 -10.19 13.94 -18.71
C LEU A 206 -10.84 13.23 -17.51
N PHE A 207 -11.46 12.06 -17.73
CA PHE A 207 -12.01 11.25 -16.65
C PHE A 207 -10.94 10.86 -15.65
N VAL A 208 -9.80 10.34 -16.13
CA VAL A 208 -8.72 9.84 -15.26
C VAL A 208 -8.05 10.97 -14.49
N HIS A 209 -7.76 12.10 -15.14
CA HIS A 209 -7.15 13.27 -14.49
C HIS A 209 -8.00 13.82 -13.34
N GLN A 210 -9.33 13.73 -13.42
CA GLN A 210 -10.22 14.15 -12.35
C GLN A 210 -10.48 13.04 -11.32
N MET A 211 -10.49 11.78 -11.75
CA MET A 211 -10.83 10.66 -10.87
C MET A 211 -9.68 10.31 -9.91
N ILE A 212 -8.42 10.53 -10.30
CA ILE A 212 -7.25 10.37 -9.41
C ILE A 212 -7.37 11.26 -8.15
N PRO A 213 -7.49 12.60 -8.24
CA PRO A 213 -7.62 13.47 -7.07
C PRO A 213 -8.93 13.22 -6.31
N HIS A 214 -10.01 12.83 -6.99
CA HIS A 214 -11.25 12.39 -6.33
C HIS A 214 -11.03 11.15 -5.45
N HIS A 215 -10.30 10.14 -5.95
CA HIS A 215 -9.97 8.95 -5.19
C HIS A 215 -9.00 9.26 -4.04
N GLN A 216 -8.00 10.12 -4.26
CA GLN A 216 -7.06 10.56 -3.22
C GLN A 216 -7.80 11.29 -2.08
N ASN A 217 -8.82 12.10 -2.39
CA ASN A 217 -9.68 12.72 -1.39
C ASN A 217 -10.42 11.67 -0.54
N ALA A 218 -11.06 10.67 -1.17
CA ALA A 218 -11.73 9.59 -0.45
C ALA A 218 -10.79 8.80 0.47
N VAL A 219 -9.56 8.50 0.00
CA VAL A 219 -8.51 7.87 0.81
C VAL A 219 -8.14 8.74 2.00
N ASN A 220 -7.89 10.04 1.79
CA ASN A 220 -7.50 10.93 2.88
C ASN A 220 -8.64 11.17 3.89
N MET A 221 -9.90 11.23 3.46
CA MET A 221 -11.05 11.28 4.39
C MET A 221 -11.13 10.02 5.24
N ALA A 222 -10.98 8.84 4.64
CA ALA A 222 -11.03 7.58 5.38
C ALA A 222 -9.91 7.49 6.42
N LYS A 223 -8.69 7.87 6.03
CA LYS A 223 -7.54 7.93 6.94
C LYS A 223 -7.72 8.96 8.05
N ALA A 224 -8.25 10.14 7.74
CA ALA A 224 -8.49 11.19 8.72
C ALA A 224 -9.51 10.75 9.79
N LEU A 225 -10.55 10.01 9.40
CA LEU A 225 -11.50 9.46 10.36
C LEU A 225 -10.85 8.39 11.25
N LEU A 226 -10.10 7.44 10.67
CA LEU A 226 -9.36 6.44 11.43
C LEU A 226 -8.37 7.08 12.42
N LYS A 227 -7.69 8.15 12.01
CA LYS A 227 -6.74 8.91 12.85
C LYS A 227 -7.38 9.50 14.11
N THR A 228 -8.70 9.72 14.12
CA THR A 228 -9.37 10.23 15.32
C THR A 228 -9.39 9.20 16.47
N GLU A 229 -9.23 7.92 16.17
CA GLU A 229 -9.30 6.80 17.13
C GLU A 229 -10.62 6.81 17.94
N LYS A 230 -11.70 7.35 17.37
CA LYS A 230 -13.01 7.46 18.01
C LYS A 230 -13.97 6.33 17.67
N LEU A 231 -13.63 5.46 16.70
CA LEU A 231 -14.42 4.29 16.37
C LEU A 231 -14.07 3.15 17.33
N GLU A 232 -15.02 2.74 18.16
CA GLU A 232 -14.93 1.63 19.09
C GLU A 232 -15.15 0.32 18.35
N CYS A 233 -14.04 -0.25 17.84
CA CYS A 233 -14.03 -1.56 17.20
C CYS A 233 -12.86 -2.43 17.70
N ASP A 234 -13.07 -3.09 18.84
CA ASP A 234 -12.06 -3.98 19.45
C ASP A 234 -11.87 -5.28 18.64
N ASP A 235 -12.92 -5.75 17.97
CA ASP A 235 -12.90 -6.93 17.13
C ASP A 235 -13.64 -6.67 15.83
N ILE A 236 -12.90 -6.46 14.74
CA ILE A 236 -13.44 -6.22 13.39
C ILE A 236 -14.38 -7.33 12.90
N ARG A 237 -14.37 -8.51 13.54
CA ARG A 237 -15.30 -9.61 13.25
C ARG A 237 -16.71 -9.38 13.78
N ASP A 238 -16.90 -8.46 14.73
CA ASP A 238 -18.23 -8.10 15.22
C ASP A 238 -18.95 -7.18 14.22
N GLN A 239 -19.44 -7.79 13.14
CA GLN A 239 -20.21 -7.11 12.09
C GLN A 239 -21.63 -6.72 12.54
N SER A 240 -21.99 -6.95 13.82
CA SER A 240 -23.20 -6.37 14.42
C SER A 240 -22.94 -4.98 15.01
N ASN A 241 -21.68 -4.65 15.30
CA ASN A 241 -21.26 -3.31 15.71
C ASN A 241 -21.12 -2.39 14.48
N PRO A 242 -21.94 -1.33 14.36
CA PRO A 242 -21.87 -0.41 13.22
C PRO A 242 -20.52 0.32 13.11
N GLU A 243 -19.79 0.51 14.21
CA GLU A 243 -18.47 1.13 14.19
C GLU A 243 -17.42 0.19 13.61
N CYS A 244 -17.55 -1.12 13.79
CA CYS A 244 -16.73 -2.12 13.10
C CYS A 244 -17.04 -2.20 11.60
N VAL A 245 -18.32 -2.17 11.23
CA VAL A 245 -18.72 -2.11 9.81
C VAL A 245 -18.14 -0.87 9.14
N LEU A 246 -18.23 0.29 9.80
CA LEU A 246 -17.62 1.52 9.28
C LEU A 246 -16.10 1.40 9.22
N THR A 247 -15.44 0.90 10.27
CA THR A 247 -13.99 0.72 10.29
C THR A 247 -13.50 -0.16 9.13
N GLU A 248 -14.20 -1.26 8.83
CA GLU A 248 -13.90 -2.10 7.68
C GLU A 248 -14.06 -1.33 6.36
N LEU A 249 -15.17 -0.62 6.18
CA LEU A 249 -15.40 0.22 5.00
C LEU A 249 -14.27 1.25 4.80
N LEU A 250 -13.75 1.86 5.86
CA LEU A 250 -12.64 2.81 5.76
C LEU A 250 -11.36 2.13 5.24
N TYR A 251 -11.04 0.92 5.71
CA TYR A 251 -9.92 0.14 5.19
C TYR A 251 -10.15 -0.29 3.73
N GLU A 252 -11.38 -0.67 3.36
CA GLU A 252 -11.73 -1.00 1.98
C GLU A 252 -11.60 0.20 1.04
N ILE A 253 -12.05 1.39 1.47
CA ILE A 253 -11.86 2.64 0.72
C ILE A 253 -10.36 2.87 0.50
N ILE A 254 -9.55 2.80 1.56
CA ILE A 254 -8.10 3.01 1.45
C ILE A 254 -7.48 2.01 0.47
N ASN A 255 -7.76 0.71 0.62
CA ASN A 255 -7.11 -0.32 -0.20
C ASN A 255 -7.56 -0.26 -1.67
N ASN A 256 -8.87 -0.15 -1.92
CA ASN A 256 -9.41 -0.23 -3.27
C ASN A 256 -9.17 1.06 -4.06
N GLN A 257 -9.35 2.23 -3.43
CA GLN A 257 -9.14 3.50 -4.11
C GLN A 257 -7.66 3.72 -4.44
N ASN A 258 -6.72 3.30 -3.59
CA ASN A 258 -5.28 3.35 -3.91
C ASN A 258 -4.92 2.43 -5.09
N HIS A 259 -5.47 1.21 -5.14
CA HIS A 259 -5.28 0.33 -6.30
C HIS A 259 -5.86 0.94 -7.59
N GLN A 260 -7.04 1.55 -7.50
CA GLN A 260 -7.68 2.25 -8.62
C GLN A 260 -6.85 3.46 -9.09
N ILE A 261 -6.27 4.24 -8.17
CA ILE A 261 -5.34 5.34 -8.49
C ILE A 261 -4.15 4.82 -9.31
N GLN A 262 -3.54 3.73 -8.88
CA GLN A 262 -2.39 3.13 -9.59
C GLN A 262 -2.80 2.63 -10.97
N THR A 263 -3.94 1.93 -11.06
CA THR A 263 -4.52 1.49 -12.34
C THR A 263 -4.77 2.67 -13.29
N MET A 264 -5.19 3.81 -12.75
CA MET A 264 -5.40 5.03 -13.51
C MET A 264 -4.09 5.66 -14.00
N TYR A 265 -3.03 5.69 -13.18
CA TYR A 265 -1.71 6.12 -13.63
C TYR A 265 -1.14 5.20 -14.71
N ASP A 266 -1.27 3.88 -14.56
CA ASP A 266 -0.89 2.91 -15.59
C ASP A 266 -1.62 3.15 -16.92
N TYR A 267 -2.90 3.53 -16.84
CA TYR A 267 -3.67 3.90 -18.03
C TYR A 267 -3.09 5.13 -18.72
N LEU A 268 -2.75 6.19 -17.97
CA LEU A 268 -2.13 7.38 -18.53
C LEU A 268 -0.79 7.06 -19.18
N ASP A 269 0.07 6.25 -18.56
CA ASP A 269 1.36 5.84 -19.11
C ASP A 269 1.21 5.03 -20.40
N ALA A 270 0.33 4.02 -20.38
CA ALA A 270 0.07 3.15 -21.53
C ALA A 270 -0.45 3.95 -22.74
N LYS A 271 -1.22 5.02 -22.50
CA LYS A 271 -1.72 5.93 -23.54
C LYS A 271 -0.76 7.08 -23.86
N ARG A 272 0.31 7.25 -23.08
CA ARG A 272 1.25 8.39 -23.14
C ARG A 272 0.54 9.73 -22.97
N PHE A 273 -0.47 9.76 -22.13
CA PHE A 273 -1.08 11.00 -21.68
C PHE A 273 -0.23 11.63 -20.56
N PRO A 274 -0.28 12.96 -20.37
CA PRO A 274 0.27 13.59 -19.19
C PRO A 274 -0.30 12.97 -17.91
N TYR A 275 0.47 12.92 -16.82
CA TYR A 275 -0.04 12.47 -15.52
C TYR A 275 -0.94 13.50 -14.84
N GLU A 276 -0.66 14.77 -15.10
CA GLU A 276 -1.40 15.91 -14.59
C GLU A 276 -1.78 16.81 -15.76
N ASP A 277 -2.93 17.47 -15.66
CA ASP A 277 -3.41 18.44 -16.62
C ASP A 277 -4.06 19.59 -15.86
N ASP A 278 -3.33 20.18 -14.92
CA ASP A 278 -3.89 21.16 -13.98
C ASP A 278 -4.33 22.46 -14.66
N CYS A 279 -5.43 23.04 -14.17
CA CYS A 279 -5.95 24.33 -14.59
C CYS A 279 -6.19 25.20 -13.35
N VAL A 280 -5.66 26.42 -13.36
CA VAL A 280 -5.90 27.37 -12.25
C VAL A 280 -7.16 28.17 -12.56
N VAL A 281 -8.15 28.07 -11.66
CA VAL A 281 -9.39 28.84 -11.72
C VAL A 281 -9.52 29.64 -10.43
N GLU A 282 -9.71 30.96 -10.54
CA GLU A 282 -9.98 31.82 -9.38
C GLU A 282 -11.38 31.51 -8.83
N VAL A 283 -11.48 31.26 -7.52
CA VAL A 283 -12.75 31.04 -6.83
C VAL A 283 -13.19 32.36 -6.17
N GLU A 284 -14.25 32.97 -6.70
CA GLU A 284 -14.87 34.13 -6.05
C GLU A 284 -15.69 33.67 -4.83
N THR A 285 -15.30 34.09 -3.63
CA THR A 285 -16.12 33.91 -2.43
C THR A 285 -17.22 34.97 -2.41
N VAL A 286 -18.49 34.55 -2.48
CA VAL A 286 -19.62 35.47 -2.30
C VAL A 286 -19.66 35.90 -0.82
N PRO A 287 -19.66 37.21 -0.52
CA PRO A 287 -19.61 37.74 0.84
C PRO A 287 -20.86 37.44 1.69
#